data_AF-A0ABD7S3C2-F1
#
_entry.id   AF-A0ABD7S3C2-F1
#
_cell.length_a   1.000
_cell.length_b   1.000
_cell.length_c   1.000
_cell.angle_alpha   90.00
_cell.angle_beta   90.00
_cell.angle_gamma   90.00
#
_symmetry.space_group_name_H-M   'P 1'
#
loop_
_entity.id
_entity.type
_entity.pdbx_description
1 polymer ?
#
loop_
_entity_poly.entity_id
_entity_poly.type
_entity_poly.pdbx_seq_one_letter_code
_entity_poly.pdbx_strand_id
1 'polypeptide(L)' 'MNKQPSDEVLESVLQQIRDNPGKKSAGGLSGDTEQNLLAIRELRRRGLITGVFLDDSTRPGDHHGRFLYDAARLEPL' A
#
# COMPACT_ATOMS: atom_id res chain seq x y z
N MET A 1 -8.91 11.87 11.92
CA MET A 1 -7.56 11.36 12.22
C MET A 1 -6.88 11.02 10.91
N ASN A 2 -5.77 11.67 10.58
CA ASN A 2 -4.92 11.30 9.45
C ASN A 2 -4.21 9.99 9.85
N LYS A 3 -4.63 8.84 9.34
CA LYS A 3 -3.94 7.57 9.59
C LYS A 3 -2.75 7.48 8.62
N GLN A 4 -1.59 7.96 9.04
CA GLN A 4 -0.34 7.71 8.31
C GLN A 4 0.30 6.42 8.84
N PRO A 5 0.79 5.54 7.95
CA PRO A 5 1.55 4.36 8.38
C PRO A 5 2.87 4.82 9.02
N SER A 6 3.37 4.08 10.00
CA SER A 6 4.70 4.34 10.56
C SER A 6 5.79 4.00 9.54
N ASP A 7 6.98 4.59 9.70
CA ASP A 7 8.11 4.30 8.82
C ASP A 7 8.54 2.81 8.89
N GLU A 8 8.38 2.16 10.04
CA GLU A 8 8.62 0.72 10.20
C GLU A 8 7.68 -0.13 9.34
N VAL A 9 6.40 0.24 9.26
CA VAL A 9 5.42 -0.45 8.42
C VAL A 9 5.73 -0.20 6.94
N LEU A 10 6.12 1.03 6.58
CA LEU A 10 6.51 1.36 5.20
C LEU A 10 7.70 0.52 4.73
N GLU A 11 8.77 0.46 5.53
CA GLU A 11 9.96 -0.32 5.17
C GLU A 11 9.64 -1.82 5.13
N SER A 12 8.88 -2.33 6.10
CA SER A 12 8.46 -3.74 6.12
C SER A 12 7.66 -4.13 4.87
N VAL A 13 6.68 -3.31 4.47
CA VAL A 13 5.88 -3.55 3.26
C VAL A 13 6.74 -3.45 2.00
N LEU A 14 7.62 -2.45 1.92
CA LEU A 14 8.52 -2.29 0.78
C LEU A 14 9.47 -3.49 0.64
N GLN A 15 10.03 -3.98 1.75
CA GLN A 15 10.90 -5.15 1.74
C GLN A 15 10.15 -6.41 1.27
N GLN A 16 8.94 -6.64 1.76
CA GLN A 16 8.12 -7.77 1.32
C GLN A 16 7.76 -7.73 -0.18
N ILE A 17 7.59 -6.54 -0.75
CA ILE A 17 7.38 -6.34 -2.19
C ILE A 17 8.68 -6.64 -2.95
N ARG A 18 9.82 -6.15 -2.46
CA ARG A 18 11.16 -6.43 -3.05
C ARG A 18 11.52 -7.91 -3.03
N ASP A 19 11.12 -8.64 -2.01
CA ASP A 19 11.41 -10.07 -1.89
C ASP A 19 10.63 -10.90 -2.93
N ASN A 20 9.47 -10.41 -3.40
CA ASN A 20 8.60 -11.12 -4.34
C ASN A 20 7.88 -10.16 -5.31
N PRO A 21 8.62 -9.49 -6.21
CA PRO A 21 8.05 -8.49 -7.12
C PRO A 21 7.02 -9.11 -8.06
N GLY A 22 5.93 -8.39 -8.33
CA GLY A 22 4.88 -8.75 -9.28
C GLY A 22 3.91 -9.82 -8.78
N LYS A 23 4.24 -10.49 -7.66
CA LYS A 23 3.42 -11.57 -7.07
C LYS A 23 2.62 -11.13 -5.84
N LYS A 24 2.93 -9.99 -5.25
CA LYS A 24 2.28 -9.53 -4.02
C LYS A 24 0.98 -8.77 -4.31
N SER A 25 -0.06 -9.11 -3.56
CA SER A 25 -1.27 -8.32 -3.36
C SER A 25 -1.32 -7.81 -1.93
N ALA A 26 -2.19 -6.84 -1.63
CA ALA A 26 -2.34 -6.29 -0.29
C ALA A 26 -2.69 -7.38 0.75
N GLY A 27 -3.56 -8.33 0.38
CA GLY A 27 -3.88 -9.50 1.22
C GLY A 27 -2.78 -10.57 1.31
N GLY A 28 -1.75 -10.49 0.47
CA GLY A 28 -0.59 -11.39 0.49
C GLY A 28 0.62 -10.85 1.26
N LEU A 29 0.49 -9.65 1.84
CA LEU A 29 1.46 -9.06 2.75
C LEU A 29 1.16 -9.50 4.18
N SER A 30 2.21 -9.81 4.92
CA SER A 30 2.13 -10.10 6.35
C SER A 30 1.76 -8.83 7.13
N GLY A 31 1.06 -8.98 8.25
CA GLY A 31 0.68 -7.88 9.14
C GLY A 31 -0.78 -7.43 8.98
N ASP A 32 -1.10 -6.27 9.54
CA ASP A 32 -2.46 -5.70 9.50
C ASP A 32 -2.80 -5.19 8.09
N THR A 33 -3.94 -5.62 7.56
CA THR A 33 -4.35 -5.27 6.19
C THR A 33 -4.62 -3.79 6.02
N GLU A 34 -5.22 -3.11 7.01
CA GLU A 34 -5.49 -1.67 6.91
C GLU A 34 -4.17 -0.88 6.91
N GLN A 35 -3.22 -1.24 7.77
CA GLN A 35 -1.87 -0.64 7.79
C GLN A 35 -1.11 -0.91 6.49
N ASN A 36 -1.20 -2.13 5.95
CA ASN A 36 -0.55 -2.48 4.69
C ASN A 36 -1.13 -1.66 3.53
N LEU A 37 -2.44 -1.46 3.45
CA LEU A 37 -3.07 -0.62 2.43
C LEU A 37 -2.67 0.85 2.55
N LEU A 38 -2.56 1.37 3.78
CA LEU A 38 -2.05 2.72 4.02
C LEU A 38 -0.59 2.86 3.58
N ALA A 39 0.25 1.87 3.89
CA ALA A 39 1.65 1.82 3.48
C ALA A 39 1.80 1.73 1.96
N ILE A 40 1.07 0.83 1.29
CA ILE A 40 1.07 0.72 -0.17
C ILE A 40 0.69 2.05 -0.82
N ARG A 41 -0.35 2.72 -0.31
CA ARG A 41 -0.79 4.02 -0.84
C ARG A 41 0.31 5.07 -0.71
N GLU A 42 0.98 5.10 0.43
CA GLU A 42 2.05 6.05 0.70
C GLU A 42 3.32 5.74 -0.13
N LEU A 43 3.70 4.47 -0.27
CA LEU A 43 4.82 4.05 -1.14
C LEU A 43 4.56 4.40 -2.61
N ARG A 44 3.33 4.20 -3.10
CA ARG A 44 2.90 4.65 -4.43
C ARG A 44 3.03 6.16 -4.56
N ARG A 45 2.55 6.92 -3.57
CA ARG A 45 2.63 8.39 -3.56
C ARG A 45 4.08 8.89 -3.59
N ARG A 46 5.00 8.17 -2.92
CA ARG A 46 6.45 8.44 -2.93
C ARG A 46 7.15 7.97 -4.21
N GLY A 47 6.46 7.28 -5.12
CA GLY A 47 7.04 6.76 -6.36
C GLY A 47 8.01 5.59 -6.15
N LEU A 48 7.84 4.81 -5.08
CA LEU A 48 8.71 3.70 -4.72
C LEU A 48 8.21 2.34 -5.25
N ILE A 49 6.94 2.26 -5.63
CA ILE A 49 6.32 1.05 -6.13
C ILE A 49 5.35 1.35 -7.29
N THR A 50 5.10 0.32 -8.10
CA THR A 50 4.04 0.27 -9.10
C THR A 50 3.14 -0.94 -8.88
N GLY A 51 2.02 -1.00 -9.59
CA GLY A 51 1.06 -2.09 -9.50
C GLY A 51 -0.35 -1.70 -9.95
N VAL A 52 -1.29 -2.59 -9.66
CA VAL A 52 -2.73 -2.36 -9.83
C VAL A 52 -3.29 -1.90 -8.50
N PHE A 53 -3.94 -0.74 -8.49
CA PHE A 53 -4.51 -0.12 -7.29
C PHE A 53 -6.01 0.07 -7.47
N LEU A 54 -6.78 -0.34 -6.47
CA LEU A 54 -8.23 -0.16 -6.45
C LEU A 54 -8.58 0.76 -5.29
N ASP A 55 -9.09 1.95 -5.61
CA ASP A 55 -9.56 2.90 -4.61
C ASP A 55 -10.89 2.44 -4.00
N ASP A 56 -11.07 2.71 -2.71
CA ASP A 56 -12.35 2.52 -2.03
C ASP A 56 -13.34 3.60 -2.49
N SER A 57 -14.40 3.19 -3.17
CA SER A 57 -15.46 4.09 -3.64
C SER A 57 -16.47 4.47 -2.56
N THR A 58 -16.50 3.74 -1.44
CA THR A 58 -17.45 3.93 -0.34
C THR A 58 -16.98 4.97 0.67
N ARG A 59 -15.67 5.30 0.65
CA ARG A 59 -15.05 6.26 1.56
C ARG A 59 -14.44 7.42 0.77
N PRO A 60 -14.63 8.67 1.21
CA PRO A 60 -14.13 9.83 0.48
C PRO A 60 -12.59 9.95 0.47
N GLY A 61 -11.87 9.23 1.34
CA GLY A 61 -10.42 9.34 1.47
C GLY A 61 -9.98 10.36 2.51
N ASP A 62 -8.73 10.82 2.39
CA ASP A 62 -8.16 11.93 3.16
C ASP A 62 -7.55 12.99 2.22
N HIS A 63 -6.76 13.92 2.77
CA HIS A 63 -6.14 15.00 2.00
C HIS A 63 -5.13 14.52 0.95
N HIS A 64 -4.74 13.24 0.97
CA HIS A 64 -3.90 12.62 -0.05
C HIS A 64 -4.71 11.85 -1.11
N GLY A 65 -6.03 11.93 -1.08
CA GLY A 65 -6.93 11.26 -2.01
C GLY A 65 -7.62 10.05 -1.38
N ARG A 66 -8.20 9.20 -2.23
CA ARG A 66 -8.98 8.03 -1.79
C ARG A 66 -8.10 7.03 -1.04
N PHE A 67 -8.73 6.27 -0.13
CA PHE A 67 -8.07 5.10 0.45
C PHE A 67 -8.05 3.97 -0.57
N LEU A 68 -7.11 3.04 -0.42
CA LEU A 68 -7.12 1.82 -1.21
C LEU A 68 -8.09 0.82 -0.57
N TYR A 69 -8.93 0.22 -1.41
CA TYR A 69 -9.68 -0.98 -1.09
C TYR A 69 -8.79 -2.23 -1.25
N ASP A 70 -8.00 -2.27 -2.33
CA ASP A 70 -7.09 -3.37 -2.61
C ASP A 70 -5.91 -2.92 -3.50
N ALA A 71 -4.86 -3.74 -3.56
CA ALA A 71 -3.76 -3.58 -4.50
C ALA A 71 -3.18 -4.95 -4.90
N ALA A 72 -2.70 -5.07 -6.14
CA ALA A 72 -2.16 -6.31 -6.70
C ALA A 72 -1.00 -6.05 -7.66
N ARG A 73 -0.22 -7.11 -7.94
CA ARG A 73 0.95 -7.06 -8.84
C ARG A 73 1.95 -5.98 -8.42
N LEU A 74 2.19 -5.88 -7.11
CA LEU A 74 3.07 -4.86 -6.54
C LEU A 74 4.52 -5.14 -6.90
N GLU A 75 5.21 -4.12 -7.39
CA GLU A 75 6.61 -4.16 -7.81
C GLU A 75 7.35 -2.92 -7.30
N PRO A 76 8.62 -3.01 -6.88
CA PRO A 76 9.44 -1.84 -6.59
C PRO A 76 9.77 -1.08 -7.89
N LEU A 77 9.86 0.25 -7.81
CA LEU A 77 10.34 1.11 -8.88
C LEU A 77 11.83 1.42 -8.75
#